data_AF-A0A7G5FEF1-F1
#
_entry.id   AF-A0A7G5FEF1-F1
#
_cell.length_a   1.000
_cell.length_b   1.000
_cell.length_c   1.000
_cell.angle_alpha   90.00
_cell.angle_beta   90.00
_cell.angle_gamma   90.00
#
_symmetry.space_group_name_H-M   'P 1'
#
loop_
_entity.id
_entity.type
_entity.pdbx_description
1 polymer ?
#
loop_
_entity_poly.entity_id
_entity_poly.type
_entity_poly.pdbx_seq_one_letter_code
_entity_poly.pdbx_strand_id
1 'polypeptide(L)'
;MSLVGLTAQQKIDLITEYLGLPYGTKAAWQKKHGLSSKHMTQLKYQYFAGDLDRGLTPRTMEGMTDIPSARQLQLEKEIAARDKQIADLSAELEKARKVNDVLGKAIKLVEKFSEHAPATPTTPPSSKKNTPSSRP
;
A
#
# COMPACT_ATOMS: atom_id res chain seq x y z
N MET A 1 -4.19 -10.47 -34.50
CA MET A 1 -4.50 -11.28 -33.30
C MET A 1 -5.93 -11.02 -32.87
N SER A 2 -6.70 -12.09 -32.72
CA SER A 2 -8.03 -12.03 -32.10
C SER A 2 -7.85 -11.96 -30.59
N LEU A 3 -8.60 -11.10 -29.91
CA LEU A 3 -8.57 -10.97 -28.44
C LEU A 3 -9.25 -12.15 -27.71
N VAL A 4 -9.75 -13.11 -28.49
CA VAL A 4 -10.42 -14.32 -28.04
C VAL A 4 -9.37 -15.22 -27.40
N GLY A 5 -9.38 -15.33 -26.07
CA GLY A 5 -8.48 -16.17 -25.29
C GLY A 5 -7.54 -15.45 -24.31
N LEU A 6 -7.47 -14.11 -24.33
CA LEU A 6 -6.74 -13.35 -23.31
C LEU A 6 -7.55 -13.29 -22.00
N THR A 7 -6.86 -13.48 -20.87
CA THR A 7 -7.46 -13.28 -19.55
C THR A 7 -7.78 -11.80 -19.32
N ALA A 8 -8.68 -11.51 -18.38
CA ALA A 8 -9.01 -10.13 -18.02
C ALA A 8 -7.77 -9.34 -17.58
N GLN A 9 -6.90 -9.96 -16.79
CA GLN A 9 -5.66 -9.33 -16.34
C GLN A 9 -4.74 -8.98 -17.53
N GLN A 10 -4.55 -9.89 -18.49
CA GLN A 10 -3.74 -9.62 -19.67
C GLN A 10 -4.31 -8.47 -20.53
N LYS A 11 -5.65 -8.36 -20.61
CA LYS A 11 -6.31 -7.25 -21.29
C LYS A 11 -6.11 -5.93 -20.54
N ILE A 12 -6.15 -5.95 -19.21
CA ILE A 12 -5.87 -4.78 -18.35
C ILE A 12 -4.43 -4.30 -18.57
N ASP A 13 -3.47 -5.23 -18.56
CA ASP A 13 -2.06 -4.91 -18.74
C ASP A 13 -1.81 -4.28 -20.13
N LEU A 14 -2.37 -4.89 -21.19
CA LEU A 14 -2.30 -4.36 -22.56
C LEU A 14 -2.89 -2.95 -22.70
N ILE A 15 -4.05 -2.69 -22.09
CA ILE A 15 -4.70 -1.37 -22.16
C ILE A 15 -3.90 -0.35 -21.35
N THR A 16 -3.39 -0.74 -20.19
CA THR A 16 -2.59 0.15 -19.33
C THR A 16 -1.30 0.56 -20.03
N GLU A 17 -0.61 -0.38 -20.68
CA GLU A 17 0.54 -0.10 -21.53
C GLU A 17 0.16 0.84 -22.69
N TYR A 18 -0.93 0.55 -23.42
CA TYR A 18 -1.39 1.37 -24.53
C TYR A 18 -1.78 2.80 -24.15
N LEU A 19 -2.37 2.99 -22.97
CA LEU A 19 -2.78 4.31 -22.47
C LEU A 19 -1.57 5.16 -22.04
N GLY A 20 -0.49 4.53 -21.55
CA GLY A 20 0.76 5.20 -21.16
C GLY A 20 1.67 5.61 -22.33
N LEU A 21 1.36 5.20 -23.56
CA LEU A 21 2.18 5.51 -24.73
C LEU A 21 2.16 7.00 -25.12
N PRO A 22 3.32 7.56 -25.51
CA PRO A 22 3.41 8.95 -25.97
C PRO A 22 2.66 9.15 -27.30
N TYR A 23 2.30 10.41 -27.58
CA TYR A 23 1.57 10.77 -28.81
C TYR A 23 2.31 10.28 -30.07
N GLY A 24 1.56 9.78 -31.06
CA GLY A 24 2.11 9.25 -32.31
C GLY A 24 2.66 7.82 -32.28
N THR A 25 2.90 7.21 -31.10
CA THR A 25 3.48 5.85 -31.02
C THR A 25 2.46 4.71 -31.00
N LYS A 26 1.18 5.04 -30.78
CA LYS A 26 0.07 4.09 -30.61
C LYS A 26 -0.16 3.19 -31.82
N ALA A 27 -0.01 3.71 -33.04
CA ALA A 27 -0.19 2.93 -34.26
C ALA A 27 0.92 1.89 -34.46
N ALA A 28 2.18 2.27 -34.17
CA ALA A 28 3.31 1.35 -34.24
C ALA A 28 3.21 0.23 -33.20
N TRP A 29 2.78 0.58 -31.97
CA TRP A 29 2.53 -0.39 -30.92
C TRP A 29 1.40 -1.36 -31.29
N GLN A 30 0.27 -0.87 -31.81
CA GLN A 30 -0.82 -1.73 -32.28
C GLN A 30 -0.34 -2.73 -33.34
N LYS A 31 0.50 -2.28 -34.28
CA LYS A 31 1.10 -3.15 -35.31
C LYS A 31 2.01 -4.21 -34.70
N LYS A 32 2.87 -3.84 -33.74
CA LYS A 32 3.76 -4.77 -33.02
C LYS A 32 2.99 -5.86 -32.29
N HIS A 33 1.87 -5.51 -31.67
CA HIS A 33 1.02 -6.45 -30.93
C HIS A 33 -0.04 -7.14 -31.82
N GLY A 34 -0.04 -6.89 -33.14
CA GLY A 34 -1.00 -7.47 -34.07
C GLY A 34 -2.45 -7.10 -33.79
N LEU A 35 -2.69 -5.94 -33.18
CA LEU A 35 -4.01 -5.45 -32.77
C LEU A 35 -4.55 -4.46 -33.81
N SER A 36 -5.83 -4.63 -34.15
CA SER A 36 -6.55 -3.65 -34.97
C SER A 36 -6.97 -2.45 -34.13
N SER A 37 -7.01 -1.27 -34.72
CA SER A 37 -7.57 -0.06 -34.09
C SER A 37 -8.99 -0.31 -33.56
N LYS A 38 -9.83 -1.07 -34.29
CA LYS A 38 -11.19 -1.44 -33.86
C LYS A 38 -11.17 -2.29 -32.57
N HIS A 39 -10.25 -3.25 -32.48
CA HIS A 39 -10.09 -4.07 -31.27
C HIS A 39 -9.60 -3.25 -30.08
N MET A 40 -8.68 -2.30 -30.31
CA MET A 40 -8.20 -1.42 -29.25
C MET A 40 -9.31 -0.50 -28.75
N THR A 41 -10.13 0.05 -29.65
CA THR A 41 -11.29 0.86 -29.28
C THR A 41 -12.29 0.03 -28.47
N GLN A 42 -12.61 -1.18 -28.90
CA GLN A 42 -13.48 -2.10 -28.16
C GLN A 42 -12.96 -2.44 -26.76
N LEU A 43 -11.66 -2.69 -26.63
CA LEU A 43 -10.99 -2.95 -25.35
C LEU A 43 -11.09 -1.75 -24.40
N LYS A 44 -10.86 -0.54 -24.90
CA LYS A 44 -11.04 0.68 -24.09
C LYS A 44 -12.46 0.76 -23.54
N TYR A 45 -13.47 0.48 -24.35
CA TYR A 45 -14.86 0.50 -23.89
C TYR A 45 -15.11 -0.52 -22.78
N GLN A 46 -14.65 -1.77 -22.96
CA GLN A 46 -14.77 -2.80 -21.93
C GLN A 46 -14.05 -2.40 -20.63
N TYR A 47 -12.89 -1.76 -20.75
CA TYR A 47 -12.09 -1.31 -19.61
C TYR A 47 -12.74 -0.19 -18.81
N PHE A 48 -13.28 0.81 -19.47
CA PHE A 48 -13.96 1.90 -18.78
C PHE A 48 -15.34 1.51 -18.25
N ALA A 49 -16.02 0.58 -18.92
CA ALA A 49 -17.27 0.00 -18.43
C ALA A 49 -17.07 -0.96 -17.23
N GLY A 50 -15.84 -1.43 -16.99
CA GLY A 50 -15.54 -2.42 -15.95
C GLY A 50 -15.94 -3.85 -16.31
N ASP A 51 -16.21 -4.13 -17.60
CA ASP A 51 -16.79 -5.39 -18.10
C ASP A 51 -15.77 -6.24 -18.88
N LEU A 52 -14.47 -6.10 -18.56
CA LEU A 52 -13.38 -6.84 -19.20
C LEU A 52 -13.46 -8.37 -19.02
N ASP A 53 -13.99 -8.82 -17.89
CA ASP A 53 -14.19 -10.24 -17.58
C ASP A 53 -15.26 -10.87 -18.46
N ARG A 54 -16.35 -10.14 -18.72
CA ARG A 54 -17.49 -10.64 -19.49
C ARG A 54 -17.33 -10.41 -20.99
N GLY A 55 -16.35 -9.59 -21.39
CA GLY A 55 -16.11 -9.24 -22.80
C GLY A 55 -17.28 -8.50 -23.44
N LEU A 56 -18.17 -7.93 -22.63
CA LEU A 56 -19.37 -7.24 -23.10
C LEU A 56 -18.99 -5.83 -23.53
N THR A 57 -19.25 -5.52 -24.80
CA THR A 57 -19.06 -4.18 -25.33
C THR A 57 -20.42 -3.46 -25.33
N PRO A 58 -20.52 -2.26 -24.72
CA PRO A 58 -21.74 -1.46 -24.75
C PRO A 58 -22.26 -1.29 -26.18
N ARG A 59 -23.57 -1.46 -26.36
CA ARG A 59 -24.22 -1.33 -27.69
C ARG A 59 -24.16 0.10 -28.23
N THR A 60 -24.10 1.09 -27.33
CA THR A 60 -23.94 2.51 -27.65
C THR A 60 -22.54 2.95 -27.27
N MET A 61 -21.76 3.35 -28.28
CA MET A 61 -20.34 3.73 -28.18
C MET A 61 -20.14 5.26 -28.20
N GLU A 62 -21.23 6.02 -28.27
CA GLU A 62 -21.28 7.45 -28.54
C GLU A 62 -21.24 8.26 -27.23
N GLY A 63 -20.30 9.20 -27.11
CA GLY A 63 -20.19 10.11 -25.97
C GLY A 63 -19.33 9.64 -24.79
N MET A 64 -18.08 9.20 -25.03
CA MET A 64 -17.15 8.75 -23.98
C MET A 64 -16.34 9.89 -23.32
N THR A 65 -16.59 11.16 -23.67
CA THR A 65 -15.80 12.26 -23.12
C THR A 65 -16.04 12.46 -21.61
N ASP A 66 -17.21 12.04 -21.10
CA ASP A 66 -17.66 12.38 -19.74
C ASP A 66 -18.22 11.21 -18.92
N ILE A 67 -17.92 9.95 -19.25
CA ILE A 67 -18.34 8.83 -18.39
C ILE A 67 -17.26 8.63 -17.32
N PRO A 68 -17.46 9.04 -16.05
CA PRO A 68 -16.60 8.60 -14.97
C PRO A 68 -16.69 7.07 -14.97
N SER A 69 -15.61 6.45 -15.42
CA SER A 69 -15.55 5.00 -15.54
C SER A 69 -15.90 4.38 -14.19
N ALA A 70 -16.63 3.27 -14.16
CA ALA A 70 -16.92 2.56 -12.92
C ALA A 70 -15.63 2.29 -12.11
N ARG A 71 -14.52 2.18 -12.83
CA ARG A 71 -13.14 2.10 -12.32
C ARG A 71 -12.66 3.38 -11.60
N GLN A 72 -12.92 4.57 -12.12
CA GLN A 72 -12.61 5.84 -11.43
C GLN A 72 -13.37 5.96 -10.11
N LEU A 73 -14.68 5.64 -10.12
CA LEU A 73 -15.48 5.63 -8.89
C LEU A 73 -14.99 4.59 -7.87
N GLN A 74 -14.51 3.43 -8.32
CA GLN A 74 -13.88 2.43 -7.45
C GLN A 74 -12.55 2.93 -6.88
N LEU A 75 -11.68 3.51 -7.71
CA LEU A 75 -10.41 4.08 -7.29
C LEU A 75 -10.61 5.22 -6.29
N GLU A 76 -11.58 6.11 -6.51
CA GLU A 76 -11.93 7.18 -5.57
C GLU A 76 -12.38 6.63 -4.22
N LYS A 77 -13.19 5.56 -4.21
CA LYS A 77 -13.60 4.89 -2.97
C LYS A 77 -12.42 4.24 -2.26
N GLU A 78 -11.52 3.61 -2.99
CA GLU A 78 -10.31 3.01 -2.42
C GLU A 78 -9.40 4.07 -1.83
N ILE A 79 -9.16 5.18 -2.54
CA ILE A 79 -8.37 6.31 -2.05
C ILE A 79 -8.99 6.87 -0.77
N ALA A 80 -10.31 7.14 -0.78
CA ALA A 80 -11.00 7.64 0.40
C ALA A 80 -10.91 6.69 1.61
N ALA A 81 -10.99 5.38 1.38
CA ALA A 81 -10.83 4.38 2.44
C ALA A 81 -9.39 4.35 2.97
N ARG A 82 -8.38 4.48 2.10
CA ARG A 82 -6.97 4.52 2.48
C ARG A 82 -6.63 5.78 3.25
N ASP A 83 -7.12 6.93 2.83
CA ASP A 83 -6.92 8.20 3.54
C ASP A 83 -7.50 8.15 4.96
N LYS A 84 -8.65 7.49 5.13
CA LYS A 84 -9.24 7.26 6.46
C LYS A 84 -8.35 6.39 7.34
N GLN A 85 -7.81 5.30 6.78
CA GLN A 85 -6.87 4.42 7.50
C GLN A 85 -5.60 5.16 7.90
N ILE A 86 -5.05 6.01 7.02
CA ILE A 86 -3.86 6.82 7.31
C ILE A 86 -4.16 7.81 8.44
N ALA A 87 -5.33 8.46 8.41
CA ALA A 87 -5.76 9.37 9.46
C ALA A 87 -5.86 8.66 10.82
N ASP A 88 -6.53 7.50 10.86
CA ASP A 88 -6.70 6.73 12.10
C ASP A 88 -5.35 6.26 12.68
N LEU A 89 -4.48 5.68 11.83
CA LEU A 89 -3.14 5.23 12.23
C LEU A 89 -2.26 6.39 12.71
N SER A 90 -2.34 7.56 12.05
CA SER A 90 -1.58 8.74 12.47
C SER A 90 -2.04 9.25 13.84
N ALA A 91 -3.34 9.22 14.12
CA ALA A 91 -3.89 9.60 15.41
C ALA A 91 -3.46 8.63 16.52
N GLU A 92 -3.37 7.34 16.22
CA GLU A 92 -2.87 6.32 17.16
C GLU A 92 -1.37 6.51 17.44
N LEU A 93 -0.56 6.75 16.41
CA LEU A 93 0.87 7.05 16.57
C LEU A 93 1.11 8.30 17.44
N GLU A 94 0.32 9.35 17.27
CA GLU A 94 0.43 10.55 18.10
C GLU A 94 0.08 10.28 19.57
N LYS A 95 -0.94 9.44 19.84
CA LYS A 95 -1.24 9.00 21.21
C LYS A 95 -0.08 8.20 21.80
N ALA A 96 0.46 7.24 21.05
CA ALA A 96 1.58 6.42 21.47
C ALA A 96 2.84 7.26 21.76
N ARG A 97 3.13 8.26 20.90
CA ARG A 97 4.22 9.22 21.10
C ARG A 97 4.07 10.03 22.38
N LYS A 98 2.86 10.52 22.68
CA LYS A 98 2.58 11.25 23.92
C LYS A 98 2.80 10.37 25.16
N VAL A 99 2.36 9.13 25.13
CA VAL A 99 2.59 8.17 26.22
C VAL A 99 4.09 7.94 26.41
N ASN A 100 4.83 7.73 25.32
CA ASN A 100 6.27 7.53 25.39
C ASN A 100 7.01 8.76 25.93
N ASP A 101 6.62 9.98 25.53
CA ASP A 101 7.19 11.22 26.04
C ASP A 101 6.93 11.37 27.56
N VAL A 102 5.73 11.06 28.04
CA VAL A 102 5.40 11.06 29.48
C VAL A 102 6.23 10.02 30.22
N LEU A 103 6.34 8.79 29.69
CA LEU A 103 7.16 7.73 30.30
C LEU A 103 8.64 8.11 30.33
N GLY A 104 9.17 8.70 29.26
CA GLY A 104 10.54 9.20 29.20
C GLY A 104 10.81 10.32 30.21
N LYS A 105 9.84 11.21 30.42
CA LYS A 105 9.89 12.24 31.47
C LYS A 105 9.86 11.63 32.88
N ALA A 106 9.04 10.60 33.10
CA ALA A 106 8.97 9.90 34.38
C ALA A 106 10.28 9.16 34.69
N ILE A 107 10.89 8.49 33.72
CA ILE A 107 12.20 7.84 33.88
C ILE A 107 13.26 8.86 34.26
N LYS A 108 13.36 9.98 33.52
CA LYS A 108 14.30 11.07 33.85
C LYS A 108 14.09 11.63 35.25
N LEU A 109 12.85 11.68 35.71
CA LEU A 109 12.52 12.13 37.06
C LEU A 109 13.00 11.11 38.11
N VAL A 110 12.76 9.81 37.89
CA VAL A 110 13.22 8.72 38.76
C VAL A 110 14.74 8.63 38.81
N GLU A 111 15.44 8.85 37.70
CA GLU A 111 16.90 8.94 37.64
C GLU A 111 17.41 10.09 38.51
N LYS A 112 16.85 11.30 38.36
CA LYS A 112 17.23 12.45 39.20
C LYS A 112 17.00 12.22 40.70
N PHE A 113 15.92 11.54 41.07
CA PHE A 113 15.68 11.18 42.47
C PHE A 113 16.63 10.09 42.96
N SER A 114 17.06 9.18 42.09
CA SER A 114 18.06 8.15 42.41
C SER A 114 19.47 8.75 42.56
N GLU A 115 19.81 9.80 41.82
CA GLU A 115 21.06 10.56 41.96
C GLU A 115 21.13 11.40 43.25
N HIS A 116 19.97 11.84 43.76
CA HIS A 116 19.86 12.59 45.02
C HIS A 116 19.59 11.71 46.26
N ALA A 117 19.52 10.39 46.11
CA ALA A 117 19.56 9.50 47.26
C ALA A 117 20.92 9.67 47.96
N PRO A 118 20.98 9.97 49.27
CA PRO A 118 22.24 9.91 49.99
C PRO A 118 22.80 8.50 49.79
N ALA A 119 24.11 8.41 49.54
CA ALA A 119 24.81 7.14 49.43
C ALA A 119 24.55 6.30 50.70
N THR A 120 23.50 5.48 50.69
CA THR A 120 23.42 4.36 51.60
C THR A 120 24.60 3.47 51.22
N PRO A 121 25.50 3.13 52.16
CA PRO A 121 26.60 2.26 51.85
C PRO A 121 26.01 0.95 51.32
N THR A 122 26.23 0.70 50.04
CA THR A 122 26.03 -0.60 49.41
C THR A 122 26.89 -1.55 50.20
N THR A 123 26.27 -2.23 51.17
CA THR A 123 26.83 -3.45 51.72
C THR A 123 26.86 -4.42 50.55
N PRO A 124 28.04 -4.85 50.06
CA PRO A 124 28.09 -5.84 49.00
C PRO A 124 27.44 -7.13 49.55
N PRO A 125 26.61 -7.85 48.77
CA PRO A 125 26.15 -9.16 49.20
C PRO A 125 27.39 -10.05 49.41
N SER A 126 27.60 -10.38 50.68
CA SER A 126 28.56 -11.37 51.14
C SER A 126 28.30 -12.70 50.45
N SER A 127 29.29 -13.13 49.67
CA SER A 127 29.84 -14.48 49.62
C SER A 127 28.85 -15.66 49.76
N LYS A 128 28.60 -16.35 48.65
CA LYS A 128 28.71 -17.82 48.61
C LYS A 128 29.50 -18.24 47.37
N LYS A 129 30.82 -18.32 47.51
CA LYS A 129 31.64 -19.20 46.67
C LYS A 129 31.25 -20.63 47.00
N ASN A 130 30.44 -21.27 46.17
CA ASN A 130 30.38 -22.72 46.12
C ASN A 130 31.35 -23.17 45.01
N THR A 131 32.59 -23.39 45.41
CA THR A 131 33.55 -24.23 44.69
C THR A 131 32.97 -25.65 44.58
N PRO A 132 32.89 -26.26 43.39
CA PRO A 132 32.86 -27.71 43.31
C PRO A 132 34.29 -28.18 43.59
N SER A 133 34.59 -28.48 44.86
CA SER A 133 35.79 -29.23 45.20
C SER A 133 35.59 -30.65 44.71
N SER A 134 36.31 -30.97 43.64
CA SER A 134 36.47 -32.33 43.17
C SER A 134 37.20 -33.19 44.21
N ARG A 135 36.89 -34.50 44.16
CA ARG A 135 37.76 -35.66 44.48
C ARG A 135 37.62 -36.26 45.90
N PRO A 136 37.88 -37.57 46.14
CA PRO A 136 38.34 -38.66 45.25
C PRO A 136 37.33 -39.77 44.95
#